data_AF-A0A9D7C7T9-F1
#
_entry.id   AF-A0A9D7C7T9-F1
#
_cell.length_a   1.000
_cell.length_b   1.000
_cell.length_c   1.000
_cell.angle_alpha   90.00
_cell.angle_beta   90.00
_cell.angle_gamma   90.00
#
_symmetry.space_group_name_H-M   'P 1'
#
loop_
_entity.id
_entity.type
_entity.pdbx_description
1 polymer ?
#
loop_
_entity_poly.entity_id
_entity_poly.type
_entity_poly.pdbx_seq_one_letter_code
_entity_poly.pdbx_strand_id
1 'polypeptide(L)' 'MTKENIFKSYLEDPLLIEKNYITKEKLDKLKLIEESHVKLIEVIKIAINENVDGQSEGVVSRKLNQYLNK' A
#
# COMPACT_ATOMS: atom_id res chain seq x y z
N MET A 1 15.04 6.38 -3.96
CA MET A 1 13.99 6.39 -2.91
C MET A 1 13.75 4.93 -2.50
N THR A 2 13.64 4.59 -1.22
CA THR A 2 13.38 3.20 -0.78
C THR A 2 11.89 2.86 -0.86
N LYS A 3 11.53 1.58 -0.89
CA LYS A 3 10.11 1.13 -0.84
C LYS A 3 9.37 1.73 0.36
N GLU A 4 10.06 1.79 1.51
CA GLU A 4 9.53 2.37 2.75
C GLU A 4 9.23 3.87 2.61
N ASN A 5 10.11 4.64 1.95
CA ASN A 5 9.89 6.06 1.74
C ASN A 5 8.70 6.33 0.80
N ILE A 6 8.54 5.50 -0.24
CA ILE A 6 7.39 5.58 -1.15
C ILE A 6 6.11 5.26 -0.37
N PHE A 7 6.13 4.21 0.44
CA PHE A 7 4.99 3.80 1.25
C PHE A 7 4.55 4.90 2.23
N LYS A 8 5.50 5.50 2.95
CA LYS A 8 5.20 6.63 3.85
C LYS A 8 4.60 7.82 3.12
N SER A 9 5.12 8.17 1.94
CA SER A 9 4.57 9.26 1.12
C SER A 9 3.11 9.01 0.72
N TYR A 10 2.71 7.76 0.47
CA TYR A 10 1.31 7.41 0.20
C TYR A 10 0.45 7.45 1.46
N LEU A 11 0.99 7.05 2.59
CA LEU A 11 0.27 7.10 3.86
C LEU A 11 0.00 8.53 4.34
N GLU A 12 0.82 9.48 3.94
CA GLU A 12 0.63 10.92 4.23
C GLU A 12 -0.61 11.53 3.55
N ASP A 13 -1.28 10.81 2.62
CA ASP A 13 -2.52 11.26 1.99
C ASP A 13 -3.63 11.47 3.05
N PRO A 14 -4.11 12.71 3.26
CA PRO A 14 -5.16 13.01 4.24
C PRO A 14 -6.43 12.20 4.03
N LEU A 15 -6.74 11.79 2.79
CA LEU A 15 -7.92 11.00 2.46
C LEU A 15 -7.95 9.66 3.19
N LEU A 16 -6.79 9.07 3.49
CA LEU A 16 -6.71 7.82 4.24
C LEU A 16 -7.24 7.97 5.68
N ILE A 17 -7.00 9.14 6.28
CA ILE A 17 -7.49 9.48 7.62
C ILE A 17 -8.96 9.92 7.54
N GLU A 18 -9.30 10.81 6.60
CA GLU A 18 -10.66 11.35 6.44
C GLU A 18 -11.70 10.26 6.15
N LYS A 19 -11.31 9.21 5.43
CA LYS A 19 -12.19 8.06 5.12
C LYS A 19 -12.08 6.92 6.13
N ASN A 20 -11.38 7.12 7.24
CA ASN A 20 -11.16 6.11 8.29
C ASN A 20 -10.50 4.80 7.77
N TYR A 21 -9.67 4.88 6.71
CA TYR A 21 -8.86 3.74 6.29
C TYR A 21 -7.71 3.47 7.28
N ILE A 22 -7.18 4.51 7.93
CA ILE A 22 -6.15 4.37 8.97
C ILE A 22 -6.27 5.50 10.01
N THR A 23 -5.86 5.23 11.24
CA THR A 23 -5.70 6.27 12.26
C THR A 23 -4.29 6.85 12.22
N LYS A 24 -4.11 8.12 12.61
CA LYS A 24 -2.77 8.73 12.71
C LYS A 24 -1.80 7.88 13.56
N GLU A 25 -2.28 7.34 14.68
CA GLU A 25 -1.45 6.50 15.55
C GLU A 25 -0.96 5.21 14.89
N LYS A 26 -1.77 4.61 14.00
CA LYS A 26 -1.38 3.43 13.24
C LYS A 26 -0.45 3.80 12.09
N LEU A 27 -0.68 4.94 11.44
CA LEU A 27 0.10 5.45 10.33
C LEU A 27 1.59 5.58 10.69
N ASP A 28 1.89 6.16 11.85
CA ASP A 28 3.27 6.37 12.30
C ASP A 28 4.01 5.06 12.62
N LYS A 29 3.27 4.00 12.92
CA LYS A 29 3.83 2.69 13.33
C LYS A 29 3.86 1.68 12.20
N LEU A 30 3.06 1.88 11.16
CA LEU A 30 2.85 0.90 10.11
C LEU A 30 4.10 0.79 9.23
N LYS A 31 4.66 -0.42 9.16
CA LYS A 31 5.75 -0.75 8.24
C LYS A 31 5.21 -1.41 6.98
N LEU A 32 5.95 -1.28 5.88
CA LEU A 32 5.59 -1.94 4.62
C LEU A 32 5.43 -3.47 4.76
N ILE A 33 6.23 -4.09 5.63
CA ILE A 33 6.25 -5.55 5.86
C ILE A 33 5.13 -6.08 6.76
N GLU A 34 4.47 -5.21 7.53
CA GLU A 34 3.46 -5.60 8.51
C GLU A 34 2.09 -5.68 7.83
N GLU A 35 1.20 -6.57 8.25
CA GLU A 35 -0.16 -6.63 7.72
C GLU A 35 -1.01 -5.47 8.29
N SER A 36 -1.83 -4.82 7.46
CA SER A 36 -2.71 -3.71 7.89
C SER A 36 -4.16 -4.12 8.11
N HIS A 37 -4.58 -5.26 7.57
CA HIS A 37 -5.99 -5.70 7.45
C HIS A 37 -6.92 -4.71 6.73
N VAL A 38 -6.37 -3.65 6.11
CA VAL A 38 -7.12 -2.66 5.33
C VAL A 38 -6.82 -2.91 3.86
N LYS A 39 -7.83 -3.36 3.09
CA LYS A 39 -7.64 -3.76 1.69
C LYS A 39 -6.93 -2.70 0.84
N LEU A 40 -7.26 -1.41 1.04
CA LEU A 40 -6.62 -0.31 0.31
C LEU A 40 -5.12 -0.22 0.60
N ILE A 41 -4.71 -0.38 1.86
CA ILE A 41 -3.30 -0.32 2.24
C ILE A 41 -2.55 -1.53 1.67
N GLU A 42 -3.15 -2.72 1.71
CA GLU A 42 -2.55 -3.92 1.10
C GLU A 42 -2.38 -3.77 -0.43
N VAL A 43 -3.34 -3.15 -1.11
CA VAL A 43 -3.21 -2.78 -2.53
C VAL A 43 -2.03 -1.85 -2.77
N ILE A 44 -1.89 -0.80 -1.95
CA ILE A 44 -0.77 0.14 -2.03
C ILE A 44 0.57 -0.59 -1.83
N LYS A 45 0.66 -1.48 -0.85
CA LYS A 45 1.87 -2.28 -0.59
C LYS A 45 2.24 -3.18 -1.76
N ILE A 46 1.27 -3.87 -2.35
CA ILE A 46 1.49 -4.73 -3.53
C ILE A 46 2.00 -3.87 -4.69
N ALA A 47 1.37 -2.74 -4.97
CA ALA A 47 1.78 -1.84 -6.05
C ALA A 47 3.23 -1.34 -5.85
N ILE A 48 3.60 -0.93 -4.64
CA ILE A 48 4.95 -0.44 -4.33
C ILE A 48 5.98 -1.56 -4.45
N ASN A 49 5.70 -2.74 -3.87
CA ASN A 49 6.64 -3.86 -3.91
C ASN A 49 6.93 -4.27 -5.35
N GLU A 50 5.90 -4.47 -6.14
CA GLU A 50 6.03 -5.04 -7.48
C GLU A 50 6.58 -4.01 -8.49
N ASN A 51 6.22 -2.73 -8.36
CA ASN A 51 6.76 -1.67 -9.22
C ASN A 51 8.26 -1.43 -8.95
N VAL A 52 8.66 -1.37 -7.67
CA VAL A 52 10.09 -1.21 -7.32
C VAL A 52 10.92 -2.44 -7.71
N ASP A 53 10.32 -3.63 -7.73
CA ASP A 53 10.97 -4.86 -8.21
C ASP A 53 11.03 -4.97 -9.75
N GLY A 54 10.62 -3.92 -10.48
CA GLY A 54 10.74 -3.83 -11.93
C GLY A 54 9.72 -4.69 -12.69
N GLN A 55 8.62 -5.07 -12.05
CA GLN A 55 7.55 -5.82 -12.71
C GLN A 55 6.80 -4.92 -13.69
N SER A 56 6.32 -5.51 -14.79
CA SER A 56 5.51 -4.77 -15.76
C SER A 56 4.14 -4.43 -15.16
N GLU A 57 3.59 -3.27 -15.55
CA GLU A 57 2.30 -2.79 -15.07
C GLU A 57 1.16 -3.82 -15.25
N GLY A 58 1.20 -4.61 -16.32
CA GLY A 58 0.23 -5.68 -16.57
C GLY A 58 0.31 -6.81 -15.53
N VAL A 59 1.52 -7.19 -15.09
CA VAL A 59 1.72 -8.19 -14.03
C VAL A 59 1.24 -7.64 -12.69
N VAL A 60 1.58 -6.39 -12.37
CA VAL A 60 1.12 -5.71 -11.15
C VAL A 60 -0.41 -5.65 -11.12
N SER A 61 -1.03 -5.20 -12.21
CA SER A 61 -2.49 -5.10 -12.35
C SER A 61 -3.17 -6.46 -12.18
N ARG A 62 -2.62 -7.52 -12.76
CA ARG A 62 -3.14 -8.89 -12.59
C ARG A 62 -3.08 -9.33 -11.13
N LYS A 63 -1.98 -9.09 -10.42
CA LYS A 63 -1.82 -9.43 -9.00
C LYS A 63 -2.80 -8.65 -8.11
N LEU A 64 -2.95 -7.35 -8.37
CA LEU A 64 -3.92 -6.51 -7.66
C LEU A 64 -5.36 -7.02 -7.85
N ASN A 65 -5.74 -7.34 -9.09
CA ASN A 65 -7.05 -7.90 -9.37
C ASN A 65 -7.26 -9.27 -8.70
N GLN A 66 -6.24 -10.13 -8.65
CA GLN A 66 -6.32 -11.40 -7.93
C GLN A 66 -6.48 -11.20 -6.42
N TYR A 67 -5.85 -10.17 -5.85
CA TYR A 67 -6.00 -9.84 -4.44
C TYR A 67 -7.39 -9.28 -4.12
N LEU A 68 -7.90 -8.38 -4.97
CA LEU A 68 -9.19 -7.71 -4.75
C LEU A 68 -10.41 -8.63 -4.95
N ASN A 69 -10.31 -9.61 -5.84
CA ASN A 69 -11.38 -10.57 -6.15
C ASN A 69 -11.34 -11.85 -5.27
N LYS A 70 -10.52 -11.85 -4.22
CA LYS A 70 -10.61 -12.83 -3.12
C LYS A 70 -11.58 -12.32 -2.05
#